data_AF-A0A0V0I947-F1
#
_entry.id   AF-A0A0V0I947-F1
#
_cell.length_a   1.000
_cell.length_b   1.000
_cell.length_c   1.000
_cell.angle_alpha   90.00
_cell.angle_beta   90.00
_cell.angle_gamma   90.00
#
_symmetry.space_group_name_H-M   'P 1'
#
loop_
_entity.id
_entity.type
_entity.pdbx_description
1 polymer ?
#
loop_
_entity_poly.entity_id
_entity_poly.type
_entity_poly.pdbx_seq_one_letter_code
_entity_poly.pdbx_strand_id
1 'polypeptide(L)'
;MVQGELNTSNPSGPLTHRTYNKDRDRENFAKMVVVCGLPFSFGEHPGFIAYIRDTYNPSFKGLSRSMVKRDIFEFQEKHCQYLRAYFEIMDCRVAITTDMGRSPNGFDYLTVTAHWTDYNWNLQKRIIGYKICQKKKTGMYIATTVLEILDFFGLCDKVISITLDNASANLNAINMLETRLCPISKYAFHVRCAAHILNLVVSDGVKLFENSCDKVDNACFYIFHMNSSSRINQFKELCNACKLPFRKVLKHVKTRWNSFYEMLEVAYTYKEPITMQFNSHNAYPEFKLNDSDWDEVNELRNF
;
A
#
# COMPACT_ATOMS: atom_id res chain seq x y z
N MET A 1 29.44 20.16 -18.27
CA MET A 1 30.69 19.43 -18.57
C MET A 1 30.38 18.57 -19.78
N VAL A 2 30.98 18.87 -20.93
CA VAL A 2 30.82 18.05 -22.14
C VAL A 2 31.87 16.95 -22.03
N GLN A 3 31.46 15.74 -21.67
CA GLN A 3 32.32 14.56 -21.83
C GLN A 3 32.00 13.97 -23.20
N GLY A 4 32.85 14.27 -24.18
CA GLY A 4 32.89 13.53 -25.43
C GLY A 4 33.94 12.44 -25.29
N GLU A 5 33.53 11.17 -25.39
CA GLU A 5 34.47 10.08 -25.68
C GLU A 5 34.34 9.74 -27.16
N LEU A 6 35.49 9.75 -27.86
CA LEU A 6 35.61 9.22 -29.21
C LEU A 6 35.38 7.71 -29.15
N ASN A 7 34.33 7.23 -29.82
CA ASN A 7 34.15 5.80 -30.02
C ASN A 7 35.20 5.30 -31.02
N THR A 8 36.27 4.69 -30.51
CA THR A 8 37.39 4.16 -31.32
C THR A 8 36.98 2.99 -32.23
N SER A 9 35.80 2.39 -32.01
CA SER A 9 35.25 1.31 -32.83
C SER A 9 34.36 1.79 -34.00
N ASN A 10 33.92 3.06 -34.00
CA ASN A 10 33.19 3.65 -35.11
C ASN A 10 33.45 5.17 -35.21
N PRO A 11 34.60 5.58 -35.78
CA PRO A 11 35.03 6.98 -35.85
C PRO A 11 34.11 7.89 -36.69
N SER A 12 33.26 7.28 -37.52
CA SER A 12 32.34 7.96 -38.44
C SER A 12 30.90 8.05 -37.93
N GLY A 13 30.60 7.48 -36.76
CA GLY A 13 29.29 7.59 -36.14
C GLY A 13 29.01 9.02 -35.67
N PRO A 14 27.75 9.49 -35.66
CA PRO A 14 27.43 10.82 -35.14
C PRO A 14 27.89 10.92 -33.69
N LEU A 15 28.72 11.94 -33.38
CA LEU A 15 29.12 12.29 -32.02
C LEU A 15 27.87 12.56 -31.17
N THR A 16 27.45 11.60 -30.36
CA THR A 16 26.39 11.83 -29.38
C THR A 16 26.99 12.61 -28.20
N HIS A 17 27.06 13.92 -28.32
CA HIS A 17 27.44 14.79 -27.22
C HIS A 17 26.35 14.79 -26.15
N ARG A 18 26.55 14.03 -25.06
CA ARG A 18 25.72 14.15 -23.87
C ARG A 18 26.21 15.32 -23.02
N THR A 19 25.56 16.47 -23.14
CA THR A 19 25.83 17.61 -22.26
C THR A 19 25.31 17.29 -20.85
N TYR A 20 26.21 17.10 -19.89
CA TYR A 20 25.81 16.91 -18.49
C TYR A 20 25.11 18.17 -17.95
N ASN A 21 23.87 17.98 -17.48
CA ASN A 21 23.09 18.97 -16.75
C ASN A 21 22.82 18.45 -15.34
N LYS A 22 23.39 19.13 -14.35
CA LYS A 22 23.32 18.74 -12.93
C LYS A 22 21.89 18.75 -12.39
N ASP A 23 21.07 19.71 -12.80
CA ASP A 23 19.70 19.84 -12.29
C ASP A 23 18.82 18.74 -12.86
N ARG A 24 18.98 18.44 -14.16
CA ARG A 24 18.31 17.31 -14.82
C ARG A 24 18.73 15.96 -14.22
N ASP A 25 20.00 15.81 -13.86
CA ASP A 25 20.50 14.61 -13.18
C ASP A 25 19.83 14.42 -11.82
N ARG A 26 19.80 15.47 -10.99
CA ARG A 26 19.15 15.45 -9.68
C ARG A 26 17.65 15.17 -9.76
N GLU A 27 16.96 15.80 -10.70
CA GLU A 27 15.52 15.58 -10.92
C GLU A 27 15.24 14.13 -11.33
N ASN A 28 16.00 13.58 -12.28
CA ASN A 28 15.83 12.20 -12.72
C ASN A 28 16.19 11.21 -11.60
N PHE A 29 17.21 11.49 -10.81
CA PHE A 29 17.56 10.66 -9.66
C PHE A 29 16.45 10.66 -8.61
N ALA A 30 15.90 11.83 -8.27
CA ALA A 30 14.77 11.94 -7.36
C ALA A 30 13.54 11.14 -7.85
N LYS A 31 13.22 11.23 -9.14
CA LYS A 31 12.16 10.43 -9.78
C LYS A 31 12.44 8.93 -9.65
N MET A 32 13.65 8.48 -9.95
CA MET A 32 14.05 7.08 -9.83
C MET A 32 13.88 6.58 -8.40
N VAL A 33 14.33 7.35 -7.41
CA VAL A 33 14.20 6.98 -5.99
C VAL A 33 12.73 6.77 -5.61
N VAL A 34 11.83 7.66 -6.07
CA VAL A 34 10.39 7.55 -5.79
C VAL A 34 9.74 6.38 -6.52
N VAL A 35 9.97 6.26 -7.84
CA VAL A 35 9.34 5.23 -8.68
C VAL A 35 9.78 3.83 -8.28
N CYS A 36 11.06 3.65 -7.96
CA CYS A 36 11.62 2.36 -7.58
C CYS A 36 11.51 2.08 -6.07
N GLY A 37 10.98 3.01 -5.27
CA GLY A 37 10.87 2.85 -3.81
C GLY A 37 12.23 2.69 -3.11
N LEU A 38 13.27 3.37 -3.60
CA LEU A 38 14.62 3.24 -3.06
C LEU A 38 14.79 4.04 -1.76
N PRO A 39 15.71 3.64 -0.87
CA PRO A 39 16.09 4.45 0.28
C PRO A 39 16.62 5.82 -0.16
N PHE A 40 16.34 6.87 0.61
CA PHE A 40 16.91 8.20 0.33
C PHE A 40 18.45 8.24 0.39
N SER A 41 19.07 7.30 1.11
CA SER A 41 20.53 7.11 1.17
C SER A 41 21.09 6.34 -0.03
N PHE A 42 20.28 5.95 -1.02
CA PHE A 42 20.76 5.19 -2.17
C PHE A 42 21.83 5.96 -2.96
N GLY A 43 21.69 7.28 -3.06
CA GLY A 43 22.64 8.13 -3.81
C GLY A 43 24.03 8.25 -3.20
N GLU A 44 24.18 7.90 -1.91
CA GLU A 44 25.45 7.88 -1.18
C GLU A 44 26.01 6.46 -1.00
N HIS A 45 25.34 5.43 -1.52
CA HIS A 45 25.79 4.05 -1.41
C HIS A 45 27.11 3.83 -2.18
N PRO A 46 28.18 3.30 -1.56
CA PRO A 46 29.50 3.18 -2.20
C PRO A 46 29.47 2.41 -3.53
N GLY A 47 28.70 1.32 -3.60
CA GLY A 47 28.55 0.53 -4.83
C GLY A 47 27.83 1.29 -5.95
N PHE A 48 26.87 2.16 -5.62
CA PHE A 48 26.20 2.99 -6.63
C PHE A 48 27.13 4.09 -7.14
N ILE A 49 27.90 4.72 -6.25
CA ILE A 49 28.90 5.72 -6.63
C ILE A 49 29.98 5.10 -7.52
N ALA A 50 30.50 3.92 -7.19
CA ALA A 50 31.48 3.21 -8.01
C ALA A 50 30.91 2.91 -9.40
N TYR A 51 29.73 2.31 -9.48
CA TYR A 51 29.04 2.03 -10.75
C TYR A 51 28.90 3.28 -11.64
N ILE A 52 28.46 4.41 -11.08
CA ILE A 52 28.32 5.65 -11.86
C ILE A 52 29.68 6.19 -12.30
N ARG A 53 30.70 6.17 -11.43
CA ARG A 53 32.04 6.66 -11.76
C ARG A 53 32.70 5.84 -12.85
N ASP A 54 32.59 4.53 -12.76
CA ASP A 54 33.29 3.59 -13.64
C ASP A 54 32.63 3.52 -15.02
N THR A 55 31.30 3.71 -15.10
CA THR A 55 30.55 3.49 -16.34
C THR A 55 30.09 4.78 -17.02
N TYR A 56 29.86 5.87 -16.28
CA TYR A 56 29.16 7.05 -16.82
C TYR A 56 29.81 8.40 -16.54
N ASN A 57 30.19 8.69 -15.29
CA ASN A 57 30.69 10.00 -14.88
C ASN A 57 31.72 9.85 -13.75
N PRO A 58 33.03 9.81 -14.07
CA PRO A 58 34.12 9.72 -13.10
C PRO A 58 34.12 10.82 -12.02
N SER A 59 33.51 11.97 -12.29
CA SER A 59 33.43 13.10 -11.35
C SER A 59 32.22 13.03 -10.40
N PHE A 60 31.34 12.03 -10.52
CA PHE A 60 30.16 11.91 -9.67
C PHE A 60 30.56 11.74 -8.19
N LYS A 61 29.96 12.51 -7.29
CA LYS A 61 30.28 12.47 -5.84
C LYS A 61 29.25 11.74 -4.99
N GLY A 62 28.18 11.25 -5.59
CA GLY A 62 27.01 10.78 -4.87
C GLY A 62 26.06 11.92 -4.50
N LEU A 63 24.87 11.51 -4.08
CA LEU A 63 23.79 12.38 -3.62
C LEU A 63 23.42 11.98 -2.19
N SER A 64 23.71 12.86 -1.24
CA SER A 64 23.40 12.63 0.17
C SER A 64 21.91 12.48 0.41
N ARG A 65 21.57 11.76 1.49
CA ARG A 65 20.19 11.57 1.93
C ARG A 65 19.38 12.86 2.00
N SER A 66 19.97 13.93 2.54
CA SER A 66 19.31 15.23 2.69
C SER A 66 19.06 15.92 1.34
N MET A 67 19.99 15.79 0.39
CA MET A 67 19.81 16.34 -0.96
C MET A 67 18.70 15.62 -1.70
N VAL A 68 18.72 14.29 -1.71
CA VAL A 68 17.68 13.47 -2.35
C VAL A 68 16.31 13.78 -1.77
N LYS A 69 16.20 13.86 -0.44
CA LYS A 69 14.96 14.23 0.23
C LYS A 69 14.46 15.60 -0.25
N ARG A 70 15.30 16.63 -0.22
CA ARG A 70 14.95 17.98 -0.67
C ARG A 70 14.45 17.98 -2.12
N ASP A 71 15.15 17.28 -3.01
CA ASP A 71 14.85 17.27 -4.44
C ASP A 71 13.53 16.58 -4.74
N ILE A 72 13.19 15.53 -3.99
CA ILE A 72 11.87 14.87 -4.07
C ILE A 72 10.76 15.83 -3.65
N PHE A 73 10.92 16.57 -2.55
CA PHE A 73 9.89 17.52 -2.08
C PHE A 73 9.75 18.74 -2.99
N GLU A 74 10.84 19.25 -3.56
CA GLU A 74 10.79 20.32 -4.56
C GLU A 74 10.09 19.84 -5.83
N PHE A 75 10.37 18.61 -6.28
CA PHE A 75 9.66 18.00 -7.41
C PHE A 75 8.16 17.81 -7.11
N GLN A 76 7.82 17.34 -5.91
CA GLN A 76 6.43 17.22 -5.47
C GLN A 76 5.72 18.57 -5.50
N GLU A 77 6.33 19.62 -4.97
CA GLU A 77 5.74 20.97 -4.94
C GLU A 77 5.46 21.49 -6.35
N LYS A 78 6.45 21.38 -7.26
CA LYS A 78 6.27 21.73 -8.68
C LYS A 78 5.15 20.93 -9.32
N HIS A 79 5.06 19.63 -9.02
CA HIS A 79 3.99 18.77 -9.54
C HIS A 79 2.61 19.14 -8.97
N CYS A 80 2.52 19.52 -7.69
CA CYS A 80 1.28 20.03 -7.09
C CYS A 80 0.81 21.32 -7.78
N GLN A 81 1.72 22.27 -8.07
CA GLN A 81 1.37 23.48 -8.80
C GLN A 81 0.92 23.18 -10.24
N TYR A 82 1.60 22.25 -10.91
CA TYR A 82 1.18 21.76 -12.22
C TYR A 82 -0.24 21.16 -12.17
N LEU A 83 -0.52 20.30 -11.19
CA LEU A 83 -1.85 19.69 -11.04
C LEU A 83 -2.92 20.74 -10.74
N ARG A 84 -2.61 21.75 -9.93
CA ARG A 84 -3.53 22.86 -9.66
C ARG A 84 -3.90 23.61 -10.95
N ALA A 85 -2.90 24.01 -11.74
CA ALA A 85 -3.13 24.66 -13.02
C ALA A 85 -3.88 23.75 -14.01
N TYR A 86 -3.55 22.45 -14.03
CA TYR A 86 -4.23 21.46 -14.86
C TYR A 86 -5.70 21.31 -14.47
N PHE A 87 -6.00 21.23 -13.17
CA PHE A 87 -7.37 21.10 -12.68
C PHE A 87 -8.19 22.37 -12.91
N GLU A 88 -7.57 23.55 -12.95
CA GLU A 88 -8.25 24.80 -13.28
C GLU A 88 -8.82 24.77 -14.71
N ILE A 89 -8.01 24.41 -15.70
CA ILE A 89 -8.39 24.36 -17.12
C ILE A 89 -9.22 23.12 -17.51
N MET A 90 -9.25 22.11 -16.66
CA MET A 90 -9.96 20.86 -16.92
C MET A 90 -11.48 21.07 -16.87
N ASP A 91 -12.17 20.70 -17.94
CA ASP A 91 -13.64 20.84 -18.08
C ASP A 91 -14.39 19.55 -17.73
N CYS A 92 -13.80 18.69 -16.89
CA CYS A 92 -14.45 17.48 -16.40
C CYS A 92 -14.56 17.50 -14.87
N ARG A 93 -15.44 16.63 -14.36
CA ARG A 93 -15.61 16.45 -12.92
C ARG A 93 -14.65 15.41 -12.38
N VAL A 94 -14.38 15.51 -11.08
CA VAL A 94 -13.49 14.61 -10.36
C VAL A 94 -14.28 13.74 -9.38
N ALA A 95 -13.98 12.44 -9.38
CA ALA A 95 -14.37 11.55 -8.31
C ALA A 95 -13.25 11.48 -7.27
N ILE A 96 -13.60 11.54 -6.00
CA ILE A 96 -12.64 11.48 -4.90
C ILE A 96 -12.75 10.13 -4.23
N THR A 97 -11.63 9.51 -3.90
CA THR A 97 -11.59 8.36 -3.01
C THR A 97 -10.71 8.69 -1.83
N THR A 98 -11.17 8.36 -0.63
CA THR A 98 -10.41 8.55 0.60
C THR A 98 -10.22 7.22 1.30
N ASP A 99 -9.00 6.97 1.77
CA ASP A 99 -8.66 5.77 2.52
C ASP A 99 -7.88 6.14 3.78
N MET A 100 -8.08 5.37 4.85
CA MET A 100 -7.37 5.52 6.10
C MET A 100 -6.53 4.28 6.40
N GLY A 101 -5.22 4.45 6.35
CA GLY A 101 -4.25 3.41 6.68
C GLY A 101 -3.58 3.67 8.02
N ARG A 102 -3.25 2.60 8.76
CA ARG A 102 -2.34 2.68 9.91
C ARG A 102 -0.97 2.14 9.52
N SER A 103 0.07 2.91 9.80
CA SER A 103 1.44 2.52 9.56
C SER A 103 1.98 1.58 10.65
N PRO A 104 3.09 0.85 10.39
CA PRO A 104 3.73 0.00 11.38
C PRO A 104 4.22 0.73 12.63
N ASN A 105 4.58 2.02 12.52
CA ASN A 105 4.95 2.88 13.64
C ASN A 105 3.74 3.48 14.37
N GLY A 106 2.52 3.03 14.05
CA GLY A 106 1.31 3.30 14.82
C GLY A 106 0.57 4.59 14.46
N PHE A 107 1.05 5.35 13.47
CA PHE A 107 0.38 6.56 12.97
C PHE A 107 -0.71 6.21 11.97
N ASP A 108 -1.80 6.96 12.03
CA ASP A 108 -2.87 6.88 11.04
C ASP A 108 -2.65 7.93 9.96
N TYR A 109 -2.95 7.57 8.71
CA TYR A 109 -2.82 8.44 7.55
C TYR A 109 -4.12 8.49 6.77
N LEU A 110 -4.55 9.70 6.41
CA LEU A 110 -5.62 9.93 5.46
C LEU A 110 -5.01 10.13 4.08
N THR A 111 -5.41 9.29 3.13
CA THR A 111 -5.07 9.42 1.72
C THR A 111 -6.28 9.95 0.97
N VAL A 112 -6.10 10.98 0.15
CA VAL A 112 -7.13 11.56 -0.73
C VAL A 112 -6.63 11.44 -2.16
N THR A 113 -7.40 10.75 -3.00
CA THR A 113 -7.07 10.52 -4.40
C THR A 113 -8.15 11.12 -5.29
N ALA A 114 -7.74 11.92 -6.27
CA ALA A 114 -8.61 12.40 -7.34
C ALA A 114 -8.55 11.44 -8.53
N HIS A 115 -9.71 11.16 -9.11
CA HIS A 115 -9.88 10.36 -10.31
C HIS A 115 -10.69 11.17 -11.33
N TRP A 116 -10.26 11.17 -12.58
CA TRP A 116 -10.93 11.89 -13.66
C TRP A 116 -10.64 11.23 -15.01
N THR A 117 -11.42 11.57 -16.02
CA THR A 117 -11.18 11.15 -17.40
C THR A 117 -10.54 12.31 -18.16
N ASP A 118 -9.39 12.08 -18.81
CA ASP A 118 -8.75 13.10 -19.64
C ASP A 118 -9.37 13.19 -21.04
N TYR A 119 -8.91 14.17 -21.84
CA TYR A 119 -9.40 14.41 -23.20
C TYR A 119 -9.18 13.21 -24.16
N ASN A 120 -8.26 12.31 -23.83
CA ASN A 120 -7.98 11.11 -24.60
C ASN A 120 -8.79 9.91 -24.08
N TRP A 121 -9.82 10.14 -23.26
CA TRP A 121 -10.64 9.11 -22.64
C TRP A 121 -9.88 8.15 -21.72
N ASN A 122 -8.71 8.56 -21.22
CA ASN A 122 -7.97 7.74 -20.26
C ASN A 122 -8.37 8.10 -18.83
N LEU A 123 -8.57 7.07 -18.01
CA LEU A 123 -8.74 7.24 -16.57
C LEU A 123 -7.42 7.68 -15.94
N GLN A 124 -7.42 8.88 -15.38
CA GLN A 124 -6.34 9.43 -14.60
C GLN A 124 -6.65 9.30 -13.11
N LYS A 125 -5.61 9.04 -12.32
CA LYS A 125 -5.67 9.03 -10.86
C LYS A 125 -4.43 9.66 -10.26
N ARG A 126 -4.58 10.54 -9.26
CA ARG A 126 -3.45 11.13 -8.51
C ARG A 126 -3.79 11.23 -7.03
N ILE A 127 -2.84 10.87 -6.18
CA ILE A 127 -2.92 11.17 -4.75
C ILE A 127 -2.70 12.67 -4.60
N ILE A 128 -3.75 13.38 -4.21
CA ILE A 128 -3.74 14.83 -3.98
C ILE A 128 -3.55 15.16 -2.50
N GLY A 129 -3.74 14.18 -1.61
CA GLY A 129 -3.49 14.34 -0.19
C GLY A 129 -2.95 13.07 0.45
N TYR A 130 -1.91 13.22 1.26
CA TYR A 130 -1.41 12.18 2.15
C TYR A 130 -1.04 12.85 3.48
N LYS A 131 -1.92 12.76 4.48
CA LYS A 131 -1.84 13.53 5.73
C LYS A 131 -1.81 12.59 6.93
N ILE A 132 -0.91 12.85 7.88
CA ILE A 132 -0.91 12.18 9.19
C ILE A 132 -2.12 12.66 9.98
N CYS A 133 -2.91 11.72 10.50
CA CYS A 133 -4.01 12.00 11.42
C CYS A 133 -3.45 12.33 12.80
N GLN A 134 -3.31 13.62 13.10
CA GLN A 134 -2.82 14.11 14.40
C GLN A 134 -3.89 14.09 15.50
N LYS A 135 -5.17 13.97 15.13
CA LYS A 135 -6.32 14.02 16.04
C LYS A 135 -7.14 12.73 15.94
N LYS A 136 -8.06 12.54 16.90
CA LYS A 136 -9.05 11.44 16.83
C LYS A 136 -9.78 11.48 15.49
N LYS A 137 -10.04 10.30 14.93
CA LYS A 137 -10.73 10.08 13.64
C LYS A 137 -12.21 10.45 13.72
N THR A 138 -12.51 11.74 13.82
CA THR A 138 -13.88 12.25 13.77
C THR A 138 -14.28 12.54 12.33
N GLY A 139 -15.58 12.45 12.02
CA GLY A 139 -16.09 12.85 10.70
C GLY A 139 -15.75 14.30 10.35
N MET A 140 -15.73 15.18 11.35
CA MET A 140 -15.29 16.58 11.20
C MET A 140 -13.84 16.69 10.74
N TYR A 141 -12.91 15.93 11.33
CA TYR A 141 -11.51 15.96 10.90
C TYR A 141 -11.38 15.53 9.43
N ILE A 142 -12.05 14.45 9.04
CA ILE A 142 -12.03 13.94 7.67
C ILE A 142 -12.58 15.00 6.71
N ALA A 143 -13.76 15.55 6.99
CA ALA A 143 -14.40 16.56 6.16
C ALA A 143 -13.52 17.81 6.00
N THR A 144 -13.00 18.36 7.09
CA THR A 144 -12.15 19.56 7.04
C THR A 144 -10.88 19.30 6.25
N THR A 145 -10.19 18.18 6.49
CA THR A 145 -8.96 17.86 5.75
C THR A 145 -9.22 17.63 4.25
N VAL A 146 -10.31 16.96 3.90
CA VAL A 146 -10.70 16.78 2.49
C VAL A 146 -11.01 18.14 1.85
N LEU A 147 -11.77 19.01 2.51
CA LEU A 147 -12.08 20.35 2.00
C LEU A 147 -10.82 21.20 1.80
N GLU A 148 -9.89 21.22 2.76
CA GLU A 148 -8.61 21.95 2.63
C GLU A 148 -7.80 21.47 1.42
N ILE A 149 -7.78 20.16 1.17
CA ILE A 149 -7.09 19.59 0.00
C ILE A 149 -7.80 19.99 -1.29
N LEU A 150 -9.13 19.86 -1.34
CA LEU A 150 -9.91 20.22 -2.54
C LEU A 150 -9.79 21.70 -2.87
N ASP A 151 -9.83 22.57 -1.86
CA ASP A 151 -9.67 24.01 -1.99
C ASP A 151 -8.29 24.38 -2.57
N PHE A 152 -7.23 23.78 -2.02
CA PHE A 152 -5.86 23.98 -2.54
C PHE A 152 -5.73 23.64 -4.03
N PHE A 153 -6.43 22.61 -4.50
CA PHE A 153 -6.41 22.18 -5.90
C PHE A 153 -7.50 22.83 -6.77
N GLY A 154 -8.36 23.70 -6.22
CA GLY A 154 -9.46 24.33 -6.97
C GLY A 154 -10.53 23.34 -7.43
N LEU A 155 -10.76 22.27 -6.67
CA LEU A 155 -11.64 21.16 -7.04
C LEU A 155 -13.02 21.20 -6.39
N CYS A 156 -13.29 22.12 -5.45
CA CYS A 156 -14.53 22.15 -4.68
C CYS A 156 -15.80 22.08 -5.55
N ASP A 157 -15.85 22.83 -6.64
CA ASP A 157 -17.02 22.88 -7.54
C ASP A 157 -17.03 21.77 -8.60
N LYS A 158 -15.96 20.96 -8.66
CA LYS A 158 -15.76 19.92 -9.68
C LYS A 158 -16.01 18.50 -9.15
N VAL A 159 -16.25 18.33 -7.85
CA VAL A 159 -16.50 17.00 -7.27
C VAL A 159 -17.84 16.43 -7.76
N ILE A 160 -17.84 15.20 -8.28
CA ILE A 160 -19.06 14.46 -8.64
C ILE A 160 -19.44 13.44 -7.56
N SER A 161 -18.45 12.78 -6.96
CA SER A 161 -18.65 11.76 -5.95
C SER A 161 -17.44 11.63 -5.04
N ILE A 162 -17.68 11.10 -3.84
CA ILE A 162 -16.70 10.80 -2.82
C ILE A 162 -16.92 9.35 -2.37
N THR A 163 -15.87 8.55 -2.45
CA THR A 163 -15.85 7.17 -1.96
C THR A 163 -15.09 7.10 -0.64
N LEU A 164 -15.77 6.62 0.39
CA LEU A 164 -15.22 6.37 1.73
C LEU A 164 -15.43 4.89 2.11
N ASP A 165 -14.67 4.40 3.10
CA ASP A 165 -14.97 3.12 3.74
C ASP A 165 -16.27 3.22 4.57
N ASN A 166 -16.79 2.08 5.04
CA ASN A 166 -18.09 2.04 5.72
C ASN A 166 -18.00 2.35 7.23
N ALA A 167 -16.98 3.09 7.68
CA ALA A 167 -16.87 3.50 9.07
C ALA A 167 -17.94 4.54 9.46
N SER A 168 -18.49 4.43 10.67
CA SER A 168 -19.55 5.32 11.17
C SER A 168 -19.17 6.81 11.17
N ALA A 169 -17.87 7.11 11.37
CA ALA A 169 -17.35 8.47 11.30
C ALA A 169 -17.52 9.12 9.91
N ASN A 170 -17.54 8.33 8.84
CA ASN A 170 -17.57 8.82 7.47
C ASN A 170 -18.94 9.35 7.07
N LEU A 171 -20.03 8.84 7.66
CA LEU A 171 -21.37 9.36 7.40
C LEU A 171 -21.48 10.82 7.82
N ASN A 172 -20.94 11.17 8.99
CA ASN A 172 -20.87 12.55 9.45
C ASN A 172 -20.00 13.42 8.53
N ALA A 173 -18.87 12.87 8.04
CA ALA A 173 -18.01 13.59 7.11
C ALA A 173 -18.72 13.90 5.79
N ILE A 174 -19.45 12.93 5.23
CA ILE A 174 -20.23 13.09 4.00
C ILE A 174 -21.32 14.15 4.15
N ASN A 175 -22.07 14.15 5.25
CA ASN A 175 -23.11 15.15 5.47
C ASN A 175 -22.54 16.59 5.47
N MET A 176 -21.36 16.76 6.07
CA MET A 176 -20.64 18.04 6.05
C MET A 176 -20.13 18.41 4.65
N LEU A 177 -19.57 17.44 3.92
CA LEU A 177 -19.05 17.62 2.57
C LEU A 177 -20.16 17.93 1.56
N GLU A 178 -21.31 17.25 1.65
CA GLU A 178 -22.46 17.45 0.77
C GLU A 178 -22.98 18.89 0.88
N THR A 179 -23.04 19.42 2.10
CA THR A 179 -23.46 20.81 2.37
C THR A 179 -22.50 21.84 1.78
N ARG A 180 -21.21 21.51 1.64
CA ARG A 180 -20.16 22.42 1.19
C ARG A 180 -19.85 22.32 -0.30
N LEU A 181 -19.95 21.12 -0.87
CA LEU A 181 -19.57 20.82 -2.26
C LEU A 181 -20.77 20.84 -3.21
N CYS A 182 -22.00 20.96 -2.69
CA CYS A 182 -23.23 21.13 -3.48
C CYS A 182 -23.32 20.18 -4.69
N PRO A 183 -23.28 18.85 -4.48
CA PRO A 183 -23.16 17.89 -5.56
C PRO A 183 -24.40 17.89 -6.47
N ILE A 184 -24.20 17.53 -7.75
CA ILE A 184 -25.30 17.43 -8.73
C ILE A 184 -26.39 16.47 -8.24
N SER A 185 -25.98 15.34 -7.67
CA SER A 185 -26.88 14.30 -7.18
C SER A 185 -26.45 13.85 -5.80
N LYS A 186 -27.32 14.07 -4.81
CA LYS A 186 -27.14 13.57 -3.45
C LYS A 186 -27.04 12.04 -3.40
N TYR A 187 -27.77 11.36 -4.28
CA TYR A 187 -27.79 9.90 -4.36
C TYR A 187 -26.48 9.30 -4.89
N ALA A 188 -25.78 10.01 -5.77
CA ALA A 188 -24.52 9.56 -6.37
C ALA A 188 -23.28 10.17 -5.70
N PHE A 189 -23.48 11.09 -4.73
CA PHE A 189 -22.37 11.79 -4.10
C PHE A 189 -21.56 10.89 -3.17
N HIS A 190 -22.22 10.06 -2.37
CA HIS A 190 -21.54 9.12 -1.49
C HIS A 190 -21.59 7.71 -2.04
N VAL A 191 -20.42 7.21 -2.45
CA VAL A 191 -20.24 5.83 -2.88
C VAL A 191 -19.54 5.07 -1.75
N ARG A 192 -20.11 3.96 -1.30
CA ARG A 192 -19.42 3.11 -0.32
C ARG A 192 -18.37 2.25 -1.01
N CYS A 193 -17.23 2.06 -0.36
CA CYS A 193 -16.18 1.19 -0.90
C CYS A 193 -16.69 -0.25 -1.09
N ALA A 194 -16.77 -0.71 -2.35
CA ALA A 194 -17.21 -2.05 -2.69
C ALA A 194 -16.32 -3.14 -2.08
N ALA A 195 -14.99 -2.94 -2.07
CA ALA A 195 -14.06 -3.88 -1.44
C ALA A 195 -14.31 -4.02 0.07
N HIS A 196 -14.69 -2.93 0.74
CA HIS A 196 -15.05 -2.96 2.15
C HIS A 196 -16.40 -3.66 2.37
N ILE A 197 -17.39 -3.44 1.51
CA ILE A 197 -18.66 -4.17 1.56
C ILE A 197 -18.43 -5.67 1.37
N LEU A 198 -17.63 -6.07 0.38
CA LEU A 198 -17.25 -7.47 0.18
C LEU A 198 -16.55 -8.04 1.41
N ASN A 199 -15.62 -7.27 2.01
CA ASN A 199 -14.98 -7.69 3.25
C ASN A 199 -16.00 -7.94 4.36
N LEU A 200 -17.00 -7.07 4.53
CA LEU A 200 -18.06 -7.25 5.53
C LEU A 200 -18.92 -8.49 5.27
N VAL A 201 -19.31 -8.73 4.00
CA VAL A 201 -20.09 -9.91 3.61
C VAL A 201 -19.30 -11.19 3.90
N VAL A 202 -18.03 -11.23 3.50
CA VAL A 202 -17.17 -12.38 3.73
C VAL A 202 -16.89 -12.58 5.21
N SER A 203 -16.62 -11.51 5.97
CA SER A 203 -16.46 -11.61 7.42
C SER A 203 -17.72 -12.14 8.11
N ASP A 204 -18.91 -11.82 7.62
CA ASP A 204 -20.16 -12.34 8.20
C ASP A 204 -20.37 -13.82 7.85
N GLY A 205 -20.06 -14.23 6.62
CA GLY A 205 -20.10 -15.64 6.22
C GLY A 205 -19.09 -16.51 6.99
N VAL A 206 -17.88 -16.00 7.22
CA VAL A 206 -16.83 -16.69 8.01
C VAL A 206 -17.30 -16.99 9.44
N LYS A 207 -18.17 -16.17 10.04
CA LYS A 207 -18.69 -16.43 11.39
C LYS A 207 -19.48 -17.73 11.50
N LEU A 208 -19.99 -18.25 10.38
CA LEU A 208 -20.67 -19.54 10.35
C LEU A 208 -19.69 -20.71 10.63
N PHE A 209 -18.39 -20.47 10.46
CA PHE A 209 -17.29 -21.43 10.64
C PHE A 209 -16.30 -20.98 11.74
N GLU A 210 -16.70 -20.01 12.59
CA GLU A 210 -15.81 -19.26 13.48
C GLU A 210 -15.05 -20.18 14.44
N ASN A 211 -15.70 -21.23 14.95
CA ASN A 211 -15.10 -22.11 15.96
C ASN A 211 -13.86 -22.85 15.46
N SER A 212 -13.92 -23.49 14.29
CA SER A 212 -12.81 -24.28 13.77
C SER A 212 -11.74 -23.39 13.10
N CYS A 213 -12.17 -22.36 12.36
CA CYS A 213 -11.22 -21.48 11.71
C CYS A 213 -10.45 -20.59 12.71
N ASP A 214 -11.08 -20.14 13.81
CA ASP A 214 -10.39 -19.39 14.86
C ASP A 214 -9.36 -20.26 15.59
N LYS A 215 -9.63 -21.56 15.80
CA LYS A 215 -8.62 -22.47 16.37
C LYS A 215 -7.40 -22.57 15.46
N VAL A 216 -7.60 -22.67 14.15
CA VAL A 216 -6.49 -22.72 13.18
C VAL A 216 -5.73 -21.39 13.12
N ASP A 217 -6.43 -20.24 13.13
CA ASP A 217 -5.78 -18.92 13.21
C ASP A 217 -4.95 -18.79 14.51
N ASN A 218 -5.51 -19.21 15.65
CA ASN A 218 -4.82 -19.21 16.93
C ASN A 218 -3.58 -20.13 16.94
N ALA A 219 -3.68 -21.32 16.32
CA ALA A 219 -2.55 -22.23 16.16
C ALA A 219 -1.44 -21.60 15.31
N CYS A 220 -1.81 -21.00 14.18
CA CYS A 220 -0.86 -20.30 13.30
C CYS A 220 -0.23 -19.10 14.02
N PHE A 221 -1.02 -18.32 14.77
CA PHE A 221 -0.53 -17.21 15.56
C PHE A 221 0.50 -17.66 16.61
N TYR A 222 0.17 -18.72 17.34
CA TYR A 222 1.06 -19.33 18.33
C TYR A 222 2.38 -19.78 17.69
N ILE A 223 2.33 -20.54 16.59
CA ILE A 223 3.56 -21.08 15.97
C ILE A 223 4.41 -19.98 15.34
N PHE A 224 3.80 -19.05 14.58
CA PHE A 224 4.52 -18.18 13.65
C PHE A 224 4.69 -16.72 14.07
N HIS A 225 3.87 -16.21 14.98
CA HIS A 225 3.71 -14.76 15.20
C HIS A 225 3.99 -14.27 16.61
N MET A 226 4.31 -15.17 17.54
CA MET A 226 4.73 -14.83 18.91
C MET A 226 6.26 -14.81 19.09
N ASN A 227 7.03 -14.53 18.04
CA ASN A 227 8.49 -14.31 18.07
C ASN A 227 9.32 -15.39 18.80
N SER A 228 9.01 -16.68 18.61
CA SER A 228 9.79 -17.78 19.19
C SER A 228 10.52 -18.58 18.14
N SER A 229 11.85 -18.46 18.12
CA SER A 229 12.73 -19.24 17.23
C SER A 229 12.63 -20.75 17.51
N SER A 230 12.40 -21.14 18.76
CA SER A 230 12.21 -22.55 19.15
C SER A 230 10.97 -23.16 18.51
N ARG A 231 9.83 -22.46 18.53
CA ARG A 231 8.60 -22.94 17.84
C ARG A 231 8.78 -23.06 16.33
N ILE A 232 9.46 -22.09 15.72
CA ILE A 232 9.77 -22.14 14.28
C ILE A 232 10.69 -23.33 13.95
N ASN A 233 11.69 -23.62 14.77
CA ASN A 233 12.59 -24.75 14.55
C ASN A 233 11.87 -26.09 14.74
N GLN A 234 11.07 -26.24 15.80
CA GLN A 234 10.23 -27.42 15.99
C GLN A 234 9.26 -27.62 14.81
N PHE A 235 8.67 -26.55 14.29
CA PHE A 235 7.81 -26.63 13.09
C PHE A 235 8.58 -27.11 11.86
N LYS A 236 9.84 -26.69 11.67
CA LYS A 236 10.70 -27.18 10.58
C LYS A 236 10.98 -28.68 10.70
N GLU A 237 11.24 -29.17 11.91
CA GLU A 237 11.44 -30.60 12.16
C GLU A 237 10.19 -31.42 11.81
N LEU A 238 9.02 -30.93 12.22
CA LEU A 238 7.74 -31.56 11.88
C LEU A 238 7.46 -31.51 10.37
N CYS A 239 7.77 -30.40 9.68
CA CYS A 239 7.67 -30.33 8.22
C CYS A 239 8.54 -31.39 7.55
N ASN A 240 9.78 -31.57 8.01
CA ASN A 240 10.67 -32.61 7.47
C ASN A 240 10.13 -34.02 7.71
N ALA A 241 9.57 -34.29 8.90
CA ALA A 241 8.94 -35.57 9.22
C ALA A 241 7.72 -35.86 8.31
N CYS A 242 6.91 -34.83 8.02
CA CYS A 242 5.78 -34.90 7.10
C CYS A 242 6.19 -34.78 5.61
N LYS A 243 7.49 -34.71 5.28
CA LYS A 243 8.02 -34.53 3.91
C LYS A 243 7.48 -33.27 3.19
N LEU A 244 7.26 -32.20 3.94
CA LEU A 244 6.82 -30.90 3.42
C LEU A 244 7.96 -29.88 3.44
N PRO A 245 8.09 -29.00 2.43
CA PRO A 245 9.04 -27.90 2.48
C PRO A 245 8.60 -26.89 3.55
N PHE A 246 9.53 -26.31 4.29
CA PHE A 246 9.20 -25.28 5.28
C PHE A 246 8.62 -24.03 4.60
N ARG A 247 7.43 -23.60 5.05
CA ARG A 247 6.83 -22.31 4.73
C ARG A 247 6.19 -21.72 5.97
N LYS A 248 6.35 -20.40 6.13
CA LYS A 248 5.68 -19.66 7.19
C LYS A 248 4.24 -19.36 6.77
N VAL A 249 3.27 -19.64 7.64
CA VAL A 249 1.88 -19.19 7.44
C VAL A 249 1.82 -17.67 7.68
N LEU A 250 1.12 -16.95 6.81
CA LEU A 250 0.94 -15.51 6.92
C LEU A 250 -0.05 -15.18 8.04
N LYS A 251 0.17 -14.03 8.68
CA LYS A 251 -0.74 -13.56 9.72
C LYS A 251 -2.06 -13.13 9.08
N HIS A 252 -3.17 -13.66 9.58
CA HIS A 252 -4.49 -13.15 9.27
C HIS A 252 -4.64 -11.67 9.67
N VAL A 253 -5.10 -10.84 8.72
CA VAL A 253 -5.41 -9.43 8.91
C VAL A 253 -6.93 -9.26 8.84
N LYS A 254 -7.58 -9.09 10.00
CA LYS A 254 -9.05 -9.01 10.12
C LYS A 254 -9.72 -7.97 9.19
N THR A 255 -9.00 -6.93 8.80
CA THR A 255 -9.51 -5.87 7.89
C THR A 255 -9.32 -6.19 6.41
N ARG A 256 -8.80 -7.37 6.06
CA ARG A 256 -8.53 -7.85 4.70
C ARG A 256 -8.96 -9.31 4.54
N TRP A 257 -10.16 -9.51 4.03
CA TRP A 257 -10.78 -10.80 3.74
C TRP A 257 -9.87 -11.79 3.02
N ASN A 258 -9.13 -11.37 2.00
CA ASN A 258 -8.21 -12.26 1.27
C ASN A 258 -7.10 -12.82 2.17
N SER A 259 -6.67 -12.09 3.20
CA SER A 259 -5.61 -12.56 4.10
C SER A 259 -6.04 -13.76 4.95
N PHE A 260 -7.34 -13.90 5.21
CA PHE A 260 -7.87 -15.05 5.91
C PHE A 260 -7.83 -16.30 5.02
N TYR A 261 -8.33 -16.17 3.80
CA TYR A 261 -8.26 -17.24 2.80
C TYR A 261 -6.81 -17.66 2.53
N GLU A 262 -5.91 -16.72 2.28
CA GLU A 262 -4.48 -17.00 2.06
C GLU A 262 -3.83 -17.69 3.27
N MET A 263 -4.24 -17.34 4.50
CA MET A 263 -3.78 -17.98 5.73
C MET A 263 -4.27 -19.43 5.80
N LEU A 264 -5.57 -19.66 5.59
CA LEU A 264 -6.17 -21.00 5.60
C LEU A 264 -5.63 -21.90 4.50
N GLU A 265 -5.38 -21.35 3.31
CA GLU A 265 -4.84 -22.11 2.17
C GLU A 265 -3.47 -22.71 2.46
N VAL A 266 -2.59 -21.87 3.04
CA VAL A 266 -1.29 -22.36 3.49
C VAL A 266 -1.48 -23.29 4.69
N ALA A 267 -2.25 -22.90 5.71
CA ALA A 267 -2.43 -23.70 6.92
C ALA A 267 -2.95 -25.11 6.63
N TYR A 268 -3.89 -25.27 5.70
CA TYR A 268 -4.44 -26.56 5.30
C TYR A 268 -3.38 -27.48 4.67
N THR A 269 -2.48 -26.92 3.86
CA THR A 269 -1.34 -27.67 3.30
C THR A 269 -0.43 -28.22 4.41
N TYR A 270 -0.36 -27.52 5.55
CA TYR A 270 0.44 -27.88 6.72
C TYR A 270 -0.40 -28.42 7.89
N LYS A 271 -1.60 -28.96 7.64
CA LYS A 271 -2.52 -29.37 8.70
C LYS A 271 -1.92 -30.35 9.70
N GLU A 272 -1.16 -31.34 9.23
CA GLU A 272 -0.51 -32.35 10.06
C GLU A 272 0.52 -31.73 11.03
N PRO A 273 1.59 -31.03 10.55
CA PRO A 273 2.58 -30.46 11.46
C PRO A 273 2.00 -29.37 12.37
N ILE A 274 1.01 -28.58 11.90
CA ILE A 274 0.31 -27.60 12.73
C ILE A 274 -0.43 -28.29 13.89
N THR A 275 -1.20 -29.34 13.57
CA THR A 275 -1.96 -30.11 14.56
C THR A 275 -1.04 -30.76 15.58
N MET A 276 0.04 -31.41 15.14
CA MET A 276 1.02 -32.05 16.02
C MET A 276 1.61 -31.04 17.01
N GLN A 277 2.09 -29.91 16.52
CA GLN A 277 2.74 -28.92 17.38
C GLN A 277 1.74 -28.25 18.33
N PHE A 278 0.60 -27.79 17.82
CA PHE A 278 -0.38 -27.06 18.62
C PHE A 278 -1.05 -27.95 19.68
N ASN A 279 -1.39 -29.20 19.34
CA ASN A 279 -1.99 -30.14 20.28
C ASN A 279 -1.01 -30.65 21.34
N SER A 280 0.30 -30.65 21.05
CA SER A 280 1.32 -30.96 22.06
C SER A 280 1.45 -29.86 23.12
N HIS A 281 1.09 -28.62 22.77
CA HIS A 281 1.09 -27.48 23.67
C HIS A 281 -0.21 -27.36 24.48
N ASN A 282 -1.36 -27.64 23.87
CA ASN A 282 -2.66 -27.50 24.53
C ASN A 282 -3.02 -28.75 25.34
N ALA A 283 -3.11 -28.60 26.67
CA ALA A 283 -3.53 -29.69 27.56
C ALA A 283 -5.04 -29.96 27.50
N TYR A 284 -5.83 -28.93 27.21
CA TYR A 284 -7.29 -28.93 27.21
C TYR A 284 -7.85 -29.45 25.88
N PRO A 285 -8.61 -30.56 25.86
CA PRO A 285 -9.12 -31.19 24.64
C PRO A 285 -9.98 -30.27 23.77
N GLU A 286 -10.75 -29.36 24.37
CA GLU A 286 -11.66 -28.43 23.69
C GLU A 286 -10.95 -27.41 22.78
N PHE A 287 -9.67 -27.14 23.05
CA PHE A 287 -8.83 -26.23 22.26
C PHE A 287 -7.90 -26.98 21.28
N LYS A 288 -7.94 -28.32 21.26
CA LYS A 288 -7.17 -29.10 20.30
C LYS A 288 -7.82 -29.05 18.92
N LEU A 289 -6.95 -29.04 17.91
CA LEU A 289 -7.34 -29.24 16.51
C LEU A 289 -7.65 -30.71 16.28
N ASN A 290 -8.76 -30.99 15.60
CA ASN A 290 -9.17 -32.33 15.19
C ASN A 290 -9.58 -32.35 13.71
N ASP A 291 -9.92 -33.53 13.18
CA ASP A 291 -10.26 -33.70 11.77
C ASP A 291 -11.50 -32.89 11.36
N SER A 292 -12.50 -32.78 12.24
CA SER A 292 -13.68 -31.94 12.00
C SER A 292 -13.31 -30.47 11.83
N ASP A 293 -12.33 -29.96 12.59
CA ASP A 293 -11.86 -28.59 12.42
C ASP A 293 -11.24 -28.37 11.04
N TRP A 294 -10.51 -29.37 10.52
CA TRP A 294 -9.90 -29.31 9.20
C TRP A 294 -10.90 -29.55 8.06
N ASP A 295 -11.94 -30.33 8.29
CA ASP A 295 -13.03 -30.53 7.34
C ASP A 295 -13.81 -29.24 7.12
N GLU A 296 -14.15 -28.50 8.19
CA GLU A 296 -14.77 -27.17 8.10
C GLU A 296 -13.86 -26.16 7.38
N VAL A 297 -12.56 -26.16 7.69
CA VAL A 297 -11.58 -25.31 6.97
C VAL A 297 -11.50 -25.68 5.48
N ASN A 298 -11.59 -26.96 5.14
CA ASN A 298 -11.59 -27.40 3.76
C ASN A 298 -12.88 -27.00 3.03
N GLU A 299 -14.03 -27.10 3.70
CA GLU A 299 -15.31 -26.65 3.16
C GLU A 299 -15.28 -25.16 2.85
N LEU A 300 -14.85 -24.33 3.82
CA LEU A 300 -14.74 -22.88 3.64
C LEU A 300 -13.75 -22.48 2.53
N ARG A 301 -12.65 -23.24 2.36
CA ARG A 301 -11.67 -22.99 1.30
C ARG A 301 -12.19 -23.31 -0.11
N ASN A 302 -13.13 -24.24 -0.22
CA ASN A 302 -13.70 -24.70 -1.49
C ASN A 302 -15.03 -24.02 -1.85
N PHE A 303 -15.58 -23.20 -0.94
CA PHE A 303 -16.77 -22.36 -1.17
C PHE A 303 -16.42 -21.14 -2.03
#